data_AF-A0A447S3A2-F1
#
_entry.id   AF-A0A447S3A2-F1
#
_cell.length_a   1.000
_cell.length_b   1.000
_cell.length_c   1.000
_cell.angle_alpha   90.00
_cell.angle_beta   90.00
_cell.angle_gamma   90.00
#
_symmetry.space_group_name_H-M   'P 1'
#
loop_
_entity.id
_entity.type
_entity.pdbx_description
1 polymer ?
#
loop_
_entity_poly.entity_id
_entity_poly.type
_entity_poly.pdbx_seq_one_letter_code
_entity_poly.pdbx_strand_id
1 'polypeptide(L)'
;MSPGFLQNVLGLSPKTDIRLISAMVAFSMFEAAYYSEIIRAGIQSISRGQSSAALALGMTHWQSMRLVILPQAFRAMVPLLLTQGIVLFQDTSLVYVLSLADFFRTASHYWRA
;
A
#
# COMPACT_ATOMS: atom_id res chain seq x y z
N MET A 1 -0.86 17.10 -20.09
CA MET A 1 -1.08 15.85 -20.83
C MET A 1 -2.53 15.81 -21.24
N SER A 2 -2.82 15.81 -22.54
CA SER A 2 -4.17 15.97 -23.06
C SER A 2 -5.07 14.79 -22.65
N PRO A 3 -6.33 15.04 -22.22
CA PRO A 3 -7.29 13.99 -21.86
C PRO A 3 -7.52 12.94 -22.94
N GLY A 4 -7.24 13.25 -24.22
CA GLY A 4 -7.42 12.34 -25.34
C GLY A 4 -6.32 11.29 -25.52
N PHE A 5 -5.10 11.52 -25.03
CA PHE A 5 -4.00 10.55 -25.19
C PHE A 5 -4.22 9.29 -24.35
N LEU A 6 -4.77 9.45 -23.14
CA LEU A 6 -5.09 8.34 -22.23
C LEU A 6 -6.32 7.53 -22.70
N GLN A 7 -7.22 8.13 -23.49
CA GLN A 7 -8.42 7.47 -24.01
C GLN A 7 -8.09 6.46 -25.12
N ASN A 8 -7.17 6.82 -26.04
CA ASN A 8 -6.82 5.97 -27.19
C ASN A 8 -5.91 4.78 -26.84
N VAL A 9 -5.11 4.88 -25.77
CA VAL A 9 -4.18 3.81 -25.36
C VAL A 9 -4.82 2.79 -24.42
N LEU A 10 -5.77 3.21 -23.57
CA LEU A 10 -6.40 2.36 -22.54
C LEU A 10 -7.85 1.93 -22.87
N GLY A 11 -8.44 2.40 -23.96
CA GLY A 11 -9.81 1.99 -24.37
C GLY A 11 -10.90 2.32 -23.33
N LEU A 12 -10.69 3.37 -22.53
CA LEU A 12 -11.59 3.74 -21.44
C LEU A 12 -12.77 4.57 -21.96
N SER A 13 -13.99 4.02 -21.80
CA SER A 13 -15.26 4.68 -22.14
C SER A 13 -15.43 6.01 -21.35
N PRO A 14 -15.96 7.09 -21.97
CA PRO A 14 -16.19 8.40 -21.33
C PRO A 14 -17.11 8.40 -20.09
N LYS A 15 -17.71 7.26 -19.73
CA LYS A 15 -18.55 7.07 -18.54
C LYS A 15 -17.76 6.58 -17.31
N THR A 16 -16.51 6.20 -17.48
CA THR A 16 -15.65 5.82 -16.37
C THR A 16 -15.12 7.08 -15.70
N ASP A 17 -15.41 7.29 -14.41
CA ASP A 17 -14.88 8.41 -13.65
C ASP A 17 -13.34 8.33 -13.58
N ILE A 18 -12.66 8.92 -14.57
CA ILE A 18 -11.19 9.01 -14.67
C ILE A 18 -10.60 9.56 -13.37
N ARG A 19 -11.36 10.45 -12.70
CA ARG A 19 -11.04 11.02 -11.39
C ARG A 19 -10.95 9.96 -10.30
N LEU A 20 -11.94 9.06 -10.22
CA LEU A 20 -11.97 7.96 -9.26
C LEU A 20 -10.82 6.99 -9.50
N ILE A 21 -10.61 6.56 -10.75
CA ILE A 21 -9.52 5.65 -11.10
C ILE A 21 -8.16 6.27 -10.76
N SER A 22 -7.96 7.55 -11.10
CA SER A 22 -6.71 8.25 -10.82
C SER A 22 -6.46 8.37 -9.30
N ALA A 23 -7.49 8.65 -8.51
CA ALA A 23 -7.40 8.66 -7.05
C ALA A 23 -7.07 7.27 -6.47
N MET A 24 -7.73 6.22 -6.98
CA MET A 24 -7.45 4.83 -6.56
C MET A 24 -6.02 4.40 -6.88
N VAL A 25 -5.52 4.73 -8.08
CA VAL A 25 -4.15 4.41 -8.49
C VAL A 25 -3.13 5.16 -7.64
N ALA A 26 -3.33 6.46 -7.43
CA ALA A 26 -2.44 7.27 -6.60
C ALA A 26 -2.37 6.76 -5.15
N PHE A 27 -3.53 6.44 -4.56
CA PHE A 27 -3.63 5.85 -3.23
C PHE A 27 -2.98 4.47 -3.15
N SER A 28 -3.21 3.61 -4.14
CA SER A 28 -2.61 2.27 -4.19
C SER A 28 -1.09 2.33 -4.30
N MET A 29 -0.54 3.25 -5.10
CA MET A 29 0.91 3.45 -5.22
C MET A 29 1.52 3.95 -3.90
N PHE A 30 0.84 4.87 -3.22
CA PHE A 30 1.26 5.37 -1.92
C PHE A 30 1.33 4.25 -0.88
N GLU A 31 0.26 3.47 -0.74
CA GLU A 31 0.24 2.31 0.16
C GLU A 31 1.30 1.27 -0.22
N ALA A 32 1.47 0.97 -1.51
CA ALA A 32 2.49 0.04 -1.97
C ALA A 32 3.91 0.48 -1.59
N ALA A 33 4.19 1.80 -1.61
CA ALA A 33 5.47 2.33 -1.15
C ALA A 33 5.65 2.12 0.37
N TYR A 34 4.61 2.34 1.18
CA TYR A 34 4.63 2.05 2.62
C TYR A 34 4.89 0.56 2.90
N TYR A 35 4.18 -0.34 2.23
CA TYR A 35 4.39 -1.78 2.37
C TYR A 35 5.81 -2.19 1.93
N SER A 36 6.33 -1.61 0.84
CA SER A 36 7.70 -1.86 0.39
C SER A 36 8.74 -1.45 1.45
N GLU A 37 8.53 -0.31 2.10
CA GLU A 37 9.41 0.19 3.14
C GLU A 37 9.35 -0.68 4.41
N ILE A 38 8.17 -1.16 4.80
CA ILE A 38 8.02 -2.14 5.88
C ILE A 38 8.79 -3.42 5.55
N ILE A 39 8.70 -3.89 4.30
CA ILE A 39 9.42 -5.09 3.87
C ILE A 39 10.94 -4.87 3.94
N ARG A 40 11.41 -3.74 3.42
CA ARG A 40 12.82 -3.35 3.43
C ARG A 40 13.36 -3.23 4.86
N ALA A 41 12.63 -2.52 5.73
CA ALA A 41 12.98 -2.34 7.13
C ALA A 41 12.99 -3.67 7.89
N GLY A 42 12.02 -4.55 7.62
CA GLY A 42 11.97 -5.89 8.19
C GLY A 42 13.17 -6.75 7.86
N ILE A 43 13.60 -6.76 6.59
CA ILE A 43 14.81 -7.48 6.18
C ILE A 43 16.05 -6.87 6.83
N GLN A 44 16.14 -5.53 6.90
CA GLN A 44 17.29 -4.85 7.52
C GLN A 44 17.34 -4.94 9.05
N SER A 45 16.20 -5.23 9.70
CA SER A 45 16.14 -5.42 11.15
C SER A 45 16.90 -6.67 11.62
N ILE A 46 17.16 -7.63 10.71
CA ILE A 46 17.86 -8.87 11.04
C ILE A 46 19.35 -8.60 11.19
N SER A 47 19.90 -9.06 12.31
CA SER A 47 21.33 -8.90 12.61
C SER A 47 22.20 -9.46 11.48
N ARG A 48 23.17 -8.66 11.04
CA ARG A 48 24.15 -9.08 10.01
C ARG A 48 24.91 -10.36 10.43
N GLY A 49 25.02 -10.63 11.73
CA GLY A 49 25.63 -11.84 12.27
C GLY A 49 24.93 -13.12 11.82
N GLN A 50 23.61 -13.10 11.56
CA GLN A 50 22.88 -14.24 11.01
C GLN A 50 23.36 -14.59 9.60
N SER A 51 23.59 -13.57 8.77
CA SER A 51 24.14 -13.77 7.43
C SER A 51 25.59 -14.28 7.48
N SER A 52 26.42 -13.73 8.37
CA SER A 52 27.80 -14.19 8.54
C SER A 52 27.88 -15.62 9.06
N ALA A 53 27.01 -16.01 10.00
CA ALA A 53 26.94 -17.37 10.52
C ALA A 53 26.48 -18.38 9.46
N ALA A 54 25.45 -18.03 8.66
CA ALA A 54 24.98 -18.87 7.56
C ALA A 54 26.09 -19.10 6.51
N LEU A 55 26.85 -18.06 6.15
CA LEU A 55 28.00 -18.17 5.25
C LEU A 55 29.12 -19.03 5.84
N ALA A 56 29.40 -18.90 7.15
CA ALA A 56 30.40 -19.73 7.83
C ALA A 56 30.01 -21.21 7.89
N LEU A 57 28.71 -21.52 7.87
CA LEU A 57 28.16 -22.88 7.75
C LEU A 57 28.16 -23.40 6.31
N GLY A 58 28.74 -22.66 5.35
CA GLY A 58 28.82 -23.07 3.94
C GLY A 58 27.56 -22.78 3.12
N MET A 59 26.59 -22.03 3.65
CA MET A 59 25.40 -21.65 2.87
C MET A 59 25.76 -20.59 1.82
N THR A 60 25.15 -20.67 0.64
CA THR A 60 25.16 -19.59 -0.34
C THR A 60 24.29 -18.42 0.12
N HIS A 61 24.51 -17.22 -0.44
CA HIS A 61 23.70 -16.04 -0.11
C HIS A 61 22.19 -16.28 -0.32
N TRP A 62 21.82 -16.99 -1.38
CA TRP A 62 20.43 -17.36 -1.65
C TRP A 62 19.84 -18.33 -0.62
N GLN A 63 20.62 -19.31 -0.17
CA GLN A 63 20.20 -20.23 0.90
C GLN A 63 20.05 -19.48 2.23
N SER A 64 21.02 -18.63 2.59
CA SER A 64 20.95 -17.77 3.78
C SER A 64 19.72 -16.86 3.74
N MET A 65 19.46 -16.20 2.61
CA MET A 65 18.30 -15.32 2.46
C MET A 65 17.01 -16.10 2.64
N ARG A 66 16.81 -17.21 1.92
CA ARG A 66 15.55 -17.96 1.92
C ARG A 66 15.27 -18.72 3.22
N LEU A 67 16.29 -19.32 3.84
CA LEU A 67 16.12 -20.24 4.97
C LEU A 67 16.30 -19.56 6.34
N VAL A 68 17.09 -18.48 6.41
CA VAL A 68 17.46 -17.84 7.67
C VAL A 68 16.87 -16.44 7.76
N ILE A 69 17.17 -15.56 6.80
CA ILE A 69 16.83 -14.14 6.89
C ILE A 69 15.34 -13.90 6.66
N LEU A 70 14.77 -14.39 5.55
CA LEU A 70 13.37 -14.14 5.18
C LEU A 70 12.37 -14.64 6.24
N PRO A 71 12.50 -15.85 6.83
CA PRO A 71 11.58 -16.33 7.86
C PRO A 71 11.69 -15.56 9.18
N GLN A 72 12.86 -14.99 9.49
CA GLN A 72 13.05 -14.14 10.67
C GLN A 72 12.49 -12.74 10.40
N ALA A 73 12.83 -12.16 9.25
CA ALA A 73 12.32 -10.87 8.81
C ALA A 73 10.79 -10.90 8.77
N PHE A 74 10.18 -11.97 8.24
CA PHE A 74 8.72 -12.09 8.16
C PHE A 74 8.06 -11.98 9.53
N ARG A 75 8.60 -12.67 10.54
CA ARG A 75 8.11 -12.58 11.92
C ARG A 75 8.22 -11.17 12.50
N ALA A 76 9.28 -10.43 12.16
CA ALA A 76 9.45 -9.04 12.56
C ALA A 76 8.50 -8.08 11.80
N MET A 77 8.17 -8.39 10.54
CA MET A 77 7.31 -7.57 9.68
C MET A 77 5.83 -7.71 9.99
N VAL A 78 5.35 -8.90 10.36
CA VAL A 78 3.93 -9.18 10.64
C VAL A 78 3.26 -8.12 11.54
N PRO A 79 3.79 -7.74 12.71
CA PRO A 79 3.13 -6.72 13.55
C PRO A 79 3.05 -5.35 12.87
N LEU A 80 4.07 -4.95 12.11
CA LEU A 80 4.07 -3.69 11.35
C LEU A 80 3.06 -3.72 10.21
N LEU A 81 2.98 -4.84 9.48
CA LEU A 81 2.01 -5.05 8.40
C LEU A 81 0.57 -5.00 8.93
N LEU A 82 0.31 -5.61 10.09
CA LEU A 82 -1.00 -5.55 10.74
C LEU A 82 -1.35 -4.11 11.16
N THR A 83 -0.37 -3.38 11.70
CA THR A 83 -0.56 -1.98 12.09
C THR A 83 -0.91 -1.12 10.88
N GLN A 84 -0.20 -1.28 9.76
CA GLN A 84 -0.51 -0.59 8.50
C GLN A 84 -1.91 -0.97 7.98
N GLY A 85 -2.31 -2.24 8.10
CA GLY A 85 -3.66 -2.68 7.75
C GLY A 85 -4.76 -2.01 8.59
N ILE A 86 -4.51 -1.77 9.88
CA ILE A 86 -5.44 -1.03 10.75
C ILE A 86 -5.54 0.43 10.31
N VAL A 87 -4.41 1.09 10.01
CA VAL A 87 -4.38 2.48 9.52
C VAL A 87 -5.16 2.60 8.21
N LEU A 88 -4.92 1.68 7.27
CA LEU A 88 -5.65 1.63 6.00
C LEU A 88 -7.17 1.52 6.21
N PHE A 89 -7.60 0.67 7.15
CA PHE A 89 -9.00 0.51 7.50
C PHE A 89 -9.59 1.77 8.13
N GLN A 90 -8.82 2.48 8.96
CA GLN A 90 -9.23 3.75 9.55
C GLN A 90 -9.38 4.85 8.49
N ASP A 91 -8.43 4.97 7.57
CA ASP A 91 -8.45 5.98 6.51
C ASP A 91 -9.63 5.78 5.56
N THR A 92 -9.91 4.54 5.17
CA THR A 92 -11.06 4.21 4.31
C THR A 92 -12.40 4.46 5.01
N SER A 93 -12.50 4.10 6.29
CA SER A 93 -13.70 4.39 7.11
C SER A 93 -13.92 5.90 7.27
N LEU A 94 -12.85 6.67 7.51
CA LEU A 94 -12.92 8.12 7.64
C LEU A 94 -13.40 8.79 6.35
N VAL A 95 -12.85 8.40 5.20
CA VAL A 95 -13.26 8.92 3.89
C VAL A 95 -14.73 8.62 3.61
N TYR A 96 -15.21 7.42 3.97
CA TYR A 96 -16.63 7.06 3.83
C TYR A 96 -17.54 7.94 4.69
N VAL A 97 -17.19 8.16 5.96
CA VAL A 97 -17.97 9.00 6.87
C VAL A 97 -18.01 10.46 6.40
N LEU A 98 -16.89 11.00 5.91
CA LEU A 98 -16.82 12.35 5.35
C LEU A 98 -17.69 12.48 4.09
N SER A 99 -17.62 11.51 3.17
CA SER A 99 -18.44 11.48 1.96
C SER A 99 -19.94 11.48 2.28
N LEU A 100 -20.36 10.70 3.28
CA LEU A 100 -21.75 10.66 3.74
C LEU A 100 -22.17 12.01 4.36
N ALA A 101 -21.31 12.63 5.18
CA ALA A 101 -21.59 13.94 5.76
C ALA A 101 -21.72 15.04 4.69
N ASP A 102 -20.86 15.03 3.67
CA ASP A 102 -20.91 15.97 2.54
C ASP A 102 -22.17 15.77 1.69
N PHE A 103 -22.62 14.53 1.52
CA PHE A 103 -23.89 14.22 0.84
C PHE A 103 -25.09 14.82 1.56
N PHE A 104 -25.22 14.59 2.88
CA PHE A 104 -26.32 15.15 3.67
C PHE A 104 -26.26 16.68 3.73
N ARG A 105 -25.07 17.26 3.85
CA ARG A 105 -24.86 18.70 3.81
C ARG A 105 -25.39 19.29 2.49
N THR A 106 -25.02 18.69 1.36
CA THR A 106 -25.48 19.12 0.04
C THR A 106 -27.00 18.99 -0.09
N ALA A 107 -27.59 17.86 0.32
CA ALA A 107 -29.04 17.65 0.26
C ALA A 107 -29.82 18.68 1.08
N SER A 108 -29.34 19.02 2.28
CA SER A 108 -29.97 20.03 3.14
C SER A 108 -29.91 21.44 2.55
N HIS A 109 -28.87 21.74 1.75
CA HIS A 109 -28.74 23.01 1.05
C HIS A 109 -29.77 23.13 -0.08
N TYR A 110 -30.06 22.04 -0.79
CA TYR A 110 -31.10 22.02 -1.84
C TYR A 110 -32.52 22.19 -1.30
N TRP A 111 -32.81 21.72 -0.08
CA TRP A 111 -34.13 21.89 0.54
C TRP A 111 -34.41 23.32 1.03
N ARG A 112 -33.37 24.17 1.13
CA ARG A 112 -33.47 25.56 1.62
C ARG A 112 -33.34 26.61 0.51
N ALA A 113 -33.34 26.20 -0.75
CA ALA A 113 -33.39 27.05 -1.95
C ALA A 113 -34.71 26.83 -2.68
#